data_AF-A0A961QS23-F1
#
_entry.id   AF-A0A961QS23-F1
#
_cell.length_a   1.000
_cell.length_b   1.000
_cell.length_c   1.000
_cell.angle_alpha   90.00
_cell.angle_beta   90.00
_cell.angle_gamma   90.00
#
_symmetry.space_group_name_H-M   'P 1'
#
loop_
_entity.id
_entity.type
_entity.pdbx_description
1 polymer ?
#
loop_
_entity_poly.entity_id
_entity_poly.type
_entity_poly.pdbx_seq_one_letter_code
_entity_poly.pdbx_strand_id
1 'polypeptide(L)'
;ARAREGFAIRVTGRAARPVSLVYLRRDAGADAQVRHVLRLEAGADLTLIESGAGAARFNQVLEAELGEGAALHHVRTQGRDHGRRAATALFARLGRAATFKSFTLTLNGRLTRNEAVIEFAGDDA
;
A
#
# COMPACT_ATOMS: atom_id res chain seq x y z
N ALA A 1 8.61 -16.87 -0.54
CA ALA A 1 8.28 -15.63 -1.29
C ALA A 1 7.82 -16.01 -2.70
N ARG A 2 6.63 -15.57 -3.15
CA ARG A 2 6.07 -15.88 -4.49
C ARG A 2 5.78 -14.65 -5.35
N ALA A 3 5.70 -13.46 -4.76
CA ALA A 3 5.52 -12.21 -5.51
C ALA A 3 6.79 -11.90 -6.31
N ARG A 4 6.62 -11.71 -7.63
CA ARG A 4 7.69 -11.30 -8.57
C ARG A 4 7.48 -9.88 -9.12
N GLU A 5 6.33 -9.28 -8.80
CA GLU A 5 5.90 -7.99 -9.30
C GLU A 5 5.73 -7.00 -8.16
N GLY A 6 5.83 -5.72 -8.49
CA GLY A 6 5.59 -4.61 -7.58
C GLY A 6 6.50 -3.44 -7.86
N PHE A 7 6.60 -2.55 -6.87
CA PHE A 7 7.38 -1.32 -6.97
C PHE A 7 8.26 -1.20 -5.73
N ALA A 8 9.53 -0.85 -5.94
CA ALA A 8 10.40 -0.35 -4.91
C ALA A 8 10.46 1.18 -5.06
N ILE A 9 10.00 1.91 -4.05
CA ILE A 9 9.92 3.37 -4.08
C ILE A 9 10.75 3.93 -2.93
N ARG A 10 11.78 4.70 -3.28
CA ARG A 10 12.56 5.48 -2.32
C ARG A 10 12.15 6.94 -2.39
N VAL A 11 11.75 7.52 -1.26
CA VAL A 11 11.32 8.91 -1.14
C VAL A 11 12.38 9.66 -0.35
N THR A 12 13.07 10.59 -1.01
CA THR A 12 14.23 11.30 -0.43
C THR A 12 13.89 12.70 0.06
N GLY A 13 12.62 13.09 0.04
CA GLY A 13 12.13 14.42 0.43
C GLY A 13 10.62 14.52 0.24
N ARG A 14 10.06 15.73 0.24
CA ARG A 14 8.63 15.91 -0.02
C ARG A 14 8.30 15.72 -1.51
N ALA A 15 7.40 14.78 -1.81
CA ALA A 15 6.85 14.63 -3.15
C ALA A 15 5.88 15.78 -3.47
N ALA A 16 6.08 16.46 -4.61
CA ALA A 16 5.22 17.57 -5.03
C ALA A 16 3.80 17.12 -5.43
N ARG A 17 3.62 15.84 -5.76
CA ARG A 17 2.35 15.23 -6.17
C ARG A 17 2.24 13.80 -5.61
N PRO A 18 1.02 13.28 -5.44
CA PRO A 18 0.82 11.88 -5.10
C PRO A 18 1.36 10.93 -6.17
N VAL A 19 1.80 9.75 -5.74
CA VAL A 19 2.08 8.61 -6.64
C VAL A 19 0.82 7.74 -6.71
N SER A 20 0.35 7.47 -7.92
CA SER A 20 -0.84 6.64 -8.15
C SER A 20 -0.46 5.28 -8.75
N LEU A 21 -0.79 4.20 -8.06
CA LEU A 21 -0.70 2.83 -8.52
C LEU A 21 -2.08 2.40 -9.03
N VAL A 22 -2.16 2.08 -10.32
CA VAL A 22 -3.39 1.67 -10.99
C VAL A 22 -3.30 0.21 -11.38
N TYR A 23 -4.14 -0.62 -10.76
CA TYR A 23 -4.21 -2.05 -11.06
C TYR A 23 -5.20 -2.33 -12.19
N LEU A 24 -4.67 -2.73 -13.34
CA LEU A 24 -5.43 -3.04 -14.55
C LEU A 24 -5.64 -4.55 -14.69
N ARG A 25 -6.87 -5.01 -14.48
CA ARG A 25 -7.23 -6.41 -14.73
C ARG A 25 -7.44 -6.64 -16.23
N ARG A 26 -6.61 -7.48 -16.84
CA ARG A 26 -6.71 -7.81 -18.27
C ARG A 26 -7.48 -9.10 -18.57
N ASP A 27 -7.65 -9.97 -17.57
CA ASP A 27 -8.33 -11.25 -17.73
C ASP A 27 -9.24 -11.59 -16.53
N ALA A 28 -10.36 -12.26 -16.82
CA ALA A 28 -11.39 -12.58 -15.82
C ALA A 28 -10.98 -13.72 -14.88
N GLY A 29 -10.02 -14.57 -15.24
CA GLY A 29 -9.46 -15.61 -14.38
C GLY A 29 -8.13 -15.23 -13.71
N ALA A 30 -7.58 -14.05 -14.02
CA ALA A 30 -6.25 -13.66 -13.60
C ALA A 30 -6.04 -13.69 -12.09
N ASP A 31 -4.86 -14.15 -11.70
CA ASP A 31 -4.34 -14.11 -10.34
C ASP A 31 -3.13 -13.19 -10.30
N ALA A 32 -3.01 -12.39 -9.25
CA ALA A 32 -1.84 -11.55 -9.06
C ALA A 32 -1.37 -11.57 -7.60
N GLN A 33 -0.05 -11.65 -7.44
CA GLN A 33 0.66 -11.59 -6.16
C GLN A 33 1.72 -10.49 -6.26
N VAL A 34 1.46 -9.36 -5.59
CA VAL A 34 2.24 -8.12 -5.75
C VAL A 34 2.85 -7.71 -4.42
N ARG A 35 4.09 -7.23 -4.44
CA ARG A 35 4.78 -6.70 -3.25
C ARG A 35 5.36 -5.33 -3.55
N HIS A 36 4.84 -4.30 -2.89
CA HIS A 36 5.39 -2.96 -2.92
C HIS A 36 6.26 -2.72 -1.68
N VAL A 37 7.41 -2.07 -1.86
CA VAL A 37 8.32 -1.71 -0.78
C VAL A 37 8.62 -0.23 -0.87
N LEU A 38 8.35 0.49 0.21
CA LEU A 38 8.55 1.92 0.35
C LEU A 38 9.61 2.19 1.42
N ARG A 39 10.55 3.08 1.09
CA ARG A 39 11.49 3.65 2.04
C ARG A 39 11.39 5.16 1.99
N LEU A 40 10.97 5.76 3.08
CA LEU A 40 10.92 7.22 3.24
C LEU A 40 12.11 7.63 4.11
N GLU A 41 12.99 8.46 3.56
CA GLU A 41 14.09 9.05 4.31
C GLU A 41 13.58 10.06 5.36
N ALA A 42 14.45 10.53 6.25
CA ALA A 42 14.08 11.50 7.28
C ALA A 42 13.43 12.76 6.66
N GLY A 43 12.31 13.19 7.23
CA GLY A 43 11.51 14.33 6.77
C GLY A 43 10.84 14.16 5.40
N ALA A 44 10.90 12.96 4.79
CA ALA A 44 10.25 12.71 3.50
C ALA A 44 8.72 12.64 3.65
N ASP A 45 8.00 13.04 2.60
CA ASP A 45 6.54 13.14 2.62
C ASP A 45 5.99 12.58 1.30
N LEU A 46 5.15 11.55 1.39
CA LEU A 46 4.52 10.90 0.24
C LEU A 46 3.03 10.67 0.48
N THR A 47 2.22 11.03 -0.51
CA THR A 47 0.88 10.46 -0.68
C THR A 47 0.92 9.33 -1.72
N LEU A 48 0.52 8.12 -1.31
CA LEU A 48 0.37 6.95 -2.17
C LEU A 48 -1.12 6.66 -2.37
N ILE A 49 -1.55 6.60 -3.63
CA ILE A 49 -2.92 6.25 -4.01
C ILE A 49 -2.88 4.91 -4.74
N GLU A 50 -3.67 3.96 -4.28
CA GLU A 50 -3.90 2.67 -4.92
C GLU A 50 -5.33 2.61 -5.47
N SER A 51 -5.49 2.16 -6.70
CA SER A 51 -6.80 2.10 -7.35
C SER A 51 -6.97 0.90 -8.29
N GLY A 52 -8.21 0.46 -8.45
CA GLY A 52 -8.58 -0.61 -9.37
C GLY A 52 -8.94 -1.92 -8.67
N ALA A 53 -9.43 -2.89 -9.44
CA ALA A 53 -9.87 -4.17 -8.89
C ALA A 53 -8.70 -5.15 -8.62
N GLY A 54 -7.51 -4.89 -9.14
CA GLY A 54 -6.42 -5.87 -9.05
C GLY A 54 -6.63 -7.01 -10.04
N ALA A 55 -6.93 -8.19 -9.50
CA ALA A 55 -7.13 -9.44 -10.23
C ALA A 55 -8.34 -10.20 -9.67
N ALA A 56 -8.73 -11.34 -10.27
CA ALA A 56 -9.82 -12.16 -9.77
C ALA A 56 -9.51 -12.72 -8.37
N ARG A 57 -8.28 -13.20 -8.19
CA ARG A 57 -7.67 -13.48 -6.87
C ARG A 57 -6.45 -12.58 -6.72
N PHE A 58 -6.51 -11.68 -5.76
CA PHE A 58 -5.48 -10.66 -5.55
C PHE A 58 -4.87 -10.80 -4.17
N ASN A 59 -3.54 -10.96 -4.11
CA ASN A 59 -2.78 -10.93 -2.88
C ASN A 59 -1.73 -9.83 -2.99
N GLN A 60 -1.78 -8.84 -2.11
CA GLN A 60 -0.90 -7.67 -2.18
C GLN A 60 -0.29 -7.37 -0.83
N VAL A 61 1.02 -7.13 -0.84
CA VAL A 61 1.77 -6.67 0.32
C VAL A 61 2.28 -5.25 0.05
N LEU A 62 2.12 -4.36 1.02
CA LEU A 62 2.80 -3.07 1.08
C LEU A 62 3.68 -3.05 2.32
N GLU A 63 4.98 -2.91 2.14
CA GLU A 63 5.93 -2.69 3.23
C GLU A 63 6.44 -1.24 3.18
N ALA A 64 6.44 -0.56 4.32
CA ALA A 64 6.88 0.83 4.42
C ALA A 64 7.80 1.02 5.64
N GLU A 65 8.98 1.57 5.40
CA GLU A 65 9.87 2.05 6.45
C GLU A 65 9.92 3.58 6.41
N LEU A 66 9.58 4.23 7.51
CA LEU A 66 9.55 5.68 7.65
C LEU A 66 10.68 6.14 8.56
N GLY A 67 11.56 6.97 8.02
CA GLY A 67 12.59 7.66 8.79
C GLY A 67 12.01 8.69 9.76
N GLU A 68 12.89 9.33 10.54
CA GLU A 68 12.50 10.37 11.48
C GLU A 68 11.70 11.50 10.82
N GLY A 69 10.55 11.86 11.39
CA GLY A 69 9.71 12.95 10.88
C GLY A 69 9.10 12.69 9.50
N ALA A 70 9.22 11.47 8.96
CA ALA A 70 8.68 11.14 7.64
C ALA A 70 7.16 10.94 7.69
N ALA A 71 6.47 11.27 6.60
CA ALA A 71 5.02 11.16 6.48
C ALA A 71 4.61 10.29 5.29
N LEU A 72 3.79 9.27 5.56
CA LEU A 72 3.11 8.47 4.53
C LEU A 72 1.60 8.60 4.66
N HIS A 73 0.98 9.08 3.59
CA HIS A 73 -0.47 9.14 3.42
C HIS A 73 -0.89 8.11 2.37
N HIS A 74 -1.41 6.97 2.81
CA HIS A 74 -1.84 5.88 1.96
C HIS A 74 -3.37 5.88 1.80
N VAL A 75 -3.84 5.81 0.56
CA VAL A 75 -5.25 5.71 0.21
C VAL A 75 -5.43 4.57 -0.78
N ARG A 76 -6.25 3.58 -0.44
CA ARG A 76 -6.59 2.46 -1.34
C ARG A 76 -8.07 2.47 -1.67
N THR A 77 -8.38 2.51 -2.96
CA THR A 77 -9.73 2.34 -3.50
C THR A 77 -9.81 1.02 -4.25
N GLN A 78 -10.45 0.04 -3.63
CA GLN A 78 -10.62 -1.27 -4.25
C GLN A 78 -11.86 -1.25 -5.14
N GLY A 79 -11.64 -1.41 -6.44
CA GLY A 79 -12.67 -1.22 -7.47
C GLY A 79 -13.84 -2.22 -7.39
N ARG A 80 -14.95 -1.85 -8.07
CA ARG A 80 -16.19 -2.63 -8.11
C ARG A 80 -16.00 -3.95 -8.86
N ASP A 81 -15.94 -5.05 -8.13
CA ASP A 81 -16.00 -6.39 -8.67
C ASP A 81 -16.67 -7.34 -7.68
N HIS A 82 -17.78 -7.97 -8.06
CA HIS A 82 -18.56 -8.84 -7.16
C HIS A 82 -17.93 -10.22 -6.94
N GLY A 83 -17.12 -10.71 -7.88
CA GLY A 83 -16.52 -12.05 -7.82
C GLY A 83 -15.13 -12.08 -7.16
N ARG A 84 -14.48 -10.93 -7.05
CA ARG A 84 -13.12 -10.77 -6.57
C ARG A 84 -12.91 -11.33 -5.16
N ARG A 85 -11.76 -11.96 -4.95
CA ARG A 85 -11.23 -12.36 -3.64
C ARG A 85 -9.90 -11.66 -3.42
N ALA A 86 -9.83 -10.78 -2.44
CA ALA A 86 -8.65 -9.98 -2.16
C ALA A 86 -8.17 -10.17 -0.72
N ALA A 87 -6.86 -10.37 -0.59
CA ALA A 87 -6.15 -10.28 0.68
C ALA A 87 -5.04 -9.23 0.52
N THR A 88 -5.01 -8.24 1.39
CA THR A 88 -3.93 -7.27 1.42
C THR A 88 -3.31 -7.20 2.80
N ALA A 89 -1.99 -7.14 2.86
CA ALA A 89 -1.25 -6.90 4.09
C ALA A 89 -0.40 -5.63 3.96
N LEU A 90 -0.43 -4.81 5.00
CA LEU A 90 0.40 -3.63 5.13
C LEU A 90 1.28 -3.78 6.35
N PHE A 91 2.59 -3.62 6.19
CA PHE A 91 3.55 -3.58 7.28
C PHE A 91 4.23 -2.22 7.26
N ALA A 92 4.14 -1.48 8.36
CA ALA A 92 4.81 -0.19 8.50
C ALA A 92 5.68 -0.18 9.74
N ARG A 93 6.90 0.34 9.62
CA ARG A 93 7.80 0.63 10.75
C ARG A 93 8.07 2.12 10.79
N LEU A 94 7.73 2.75 11.91
CA LEU A 94 7.71 4.20 12.08
C LEU A 94 8.88 4.65 12.96
N GLY A 95 9.75 5.48 12.41
CA GLY A 95 10.79 6.18 13.17
C GLY A 95 10.22 7.30 14.05
N ARG A 96 11.09 7.95 14.81
CA ARG A 96 10.74 9.06 15.72
C ARG A 96 9.92 10.14 15.00
N ALA A 97 8.83 10.60 15.60
CA ALA A 97 7.95 11.64 15.07
C ALA A 97 7.43 11.38 13.63
N ALA A 98 7.45 10.13 13.15
CA ALA A 98 6.91 9.79 11.84
C ALA A 98 5.37 9.82 11.86
N THR A 99 4.75 10.09 10.71
CA THR A 99 3.29 10.08 10.57
C THR A 99 2.88 9.04 9.54
N PHE A 100 2.03 8.11 9.94
CA PHE A 100 1.41 7.15 9.02
C PHE A 100 -0.11 7.28 9.06
N LYS A 101 -0.71 7.50 7.89
CA LYS A 101 -2.17 7.52 7.71
C LYS A 101 -2.53 6.56 6.60
N SER A 102 -3.50 5.69 6.84
CA SER A 102 -4.01 4.74 5.85
C SER A 102 -5.53 4.77 5.80
N PHE A 103 -6.07 4.87 4.60
CA PHE A 103 -7.50 4.73 4.33
C PHE A 103 -7.73 3.66 3.27
N THR A 104 -8.68 2.77 3.48
CA THR A 104 -9.09 1.77 2.47
C THR A 104 -10.60 1.82 2.27
N LEU A 105 -11.02 2.14 1.05
CA LEU A 105 -12.39 2.00 0.58
C LEU A 105 -12.52 0.70 -0.20
N THR A 106 -13.41 -0.17 0.25
CA THR A 106 -13.74 -1.42 -0.44
C THR A 106 -15.16 -1.34 -0.99
N LEU A 107 -15.30 -1.53 -2.31
CA LEU A 107 -16.59 -1.60 -2.99
C LEU A 107 -16.77 -3.02 -3.57
N ASN A 108 -17.74 -3.78 -3.06
CA ASN A 108 -18.02 -5.18 -3.43
C ASN A 108 -16.90 -6.15 -3.03
N GLY A 109 -16.80 -7.28 -3.75
CA GLY A 109 -15.93 -8.41 -3.47
C GLY A 109 -16.69 -9.57 -2.84
N ARG A 110 -16.32 -10.79 -3.23
CA ARG A 110 -16.79 -12.03 -2.58
C ARG A 110 -16.05 -12.29 -1.27
N LEU A 111 -14.81 -11.83 -1.18
CA LEU A 111 -13.99 -11.84 0.03
C LEU A 111 -13.01 -10.67 -0.03
N THR A 112 -12.97 -9.87 1.03
CA THR A 112 -11.95 -8.85 1.22
C THR A 112 -11.39 -8.96 2.63
N ARG A 113 -10.06 -9.09 2.74
CA ARG A 113 -9.31 -9.03 3.99
C ARG A 113 -8.21 -8.00 3.85
N ASN A 114 -8.25 -6.96 4.69
CA ASN A 114 -7.22 -5.94 4.76
C ASN A 114 -6.57 -6.01 6.15
N GLU A 115 -5.27 -6.25 6.19
CA GLU A 115 -4.49 -6.27 7.42
C GLU A 115 -3.47 -5.13 7.40
N ALA A 116 -3.30 -4.49 8.55
CA ALA A 116 -2.24 -3.53 8.79
C ALA A 116 -1.55 -3.90 10.12
N VAL A 117 -0.24 -4.07 10.06
CA VAL A 117 0.64 -4.25 11.23
C VAL A 117 1.58 -3.06 11.23
N ILE A 118 1.50 -2.25 12.28
CA ILE A 118 2.25 -1.00 12.40
C ILE A 118 3.11 -1.09 13.65
N GLU A 119 4.41 -0.96 13.46
CA GLU A 119 5.41 -0.90 14.52
C GLU A 119 5.79 0.56 14.76
N PHE A 120 5.45 1.06 15.94
CA PHE A 120 5.88 2.36 16.45
C PHE A 120 7.26 2.20 17.08
N ALA A 121 8.31 2.44 16.30
CA ALA A 121 9.68 2.09 16.68
C ALA A 121 10.51 3.27 17.23
N GLY A 122 10.01 4.49 17.10
CA GLY A 122 10.61 5.69 17.71
C GLY A 122 9.57 6.50 18.47
N ASP A 123 10.07 7.37 19.35
CA ASP A 123 9.23 8.22 20.20
C ASP A 123 8.35 9.15 19.35
N ASP A 124 7.15 9.44 19.84
CA ASP A 124 6.17 10.34 19.22
C ASP A 124 5.74 9.97 17.78
N ALA A 125 5.93 8.71 17.38
CA ALA A 125 5.42 8.15 16.12
C ALA A 125 3.90 7.88 16.15
#